data_AF-G2FK62-F1
#
_entry.id   AF-G2FK62-F1
#
_cell.length_a   1.000
_cell.length_b   1.000
_cell.length_c   1.000
_cell.angle_alpha   90.00
_cell.angle_beta   90.00
_cell.angle_gamma   90.00
#
_symmetry.space_group_name_H-M   'P 1'
#
loop_
_entity.id
_entity.type
_entity.pdbx_description
1 polymer ?
#
loop_
_entity_poly.entity_id
_entity_poly.type
_entity_poly.pdbx_seq_one_letter_code
_entity_poly.pdbx_strand_id
1 'polypeptide(L)' 'MNDNTQSVNPSADSLLIGGVNLHSRLFVGTGKFSSHEIVPQVLEASGSQVVTMALRRVD' A
#
# COMPACT_ATOMS: atom_id res chain seq x y z
N MET A 1 -16.12 22.78 14.68
CA MET A 1 -14.95 22.05 14.18
C MET A 1 -15.50 21.00 13.23
N ASN A 2 -15.16 21.11 11.95
CA ASN A 2 -15.91 20.48 10.87
C ASN A 2 -15.20 19.18 10.50
N ASP A 3 -15.77 18.05 10.94
CA ASP A 3 -15.36 16.74 10.46
C ASP A 3 -15.90 16.57 9.04
N ASN A 4 -15.14 17.07 8.07
CA ASN A 4 -15.32 16.72 6.66
C ASN A 4 -14.94 15.24 6.48
N THR A 5 -15.82 14.35 6.94
CA THR A 5 -15.88 12.97 6.45
C THR A 5 -16.32 13.05 5.00
N GLN A 6 -15.34 13.24 4.12
CA GLN A 6 -15.53 13.16 2.67
C GLN A 6 -16.31 11.88 2.37
N SER A 7 -17.41 12.05 1.65
CA SER A 7 -18.18 10.98 1.04
C SER A 7 -17.29 10.27 0.01
N VAL A 8 -16.43 9.37 0.48
CA VAL A 8 -15.69 8.47 -0.40
C VAL A 8 -16.76 7.55 -0.97
N ASN A 9 -17.25 7.84 -2.17
CA ASN A 9 -17.99 6.87 -2.98
C ASN A 9 -16.92 5.94 -3.53
N PRO A 10 -16.62 4.83 -2.86
CA PRO A 10 -15.57 3.94 -3.32
C PRO A 10 -16.10 3.40 -4.65
N SER A 11 -15.28 3.37 -5.71
CA SER A 11 -15.60 2.47 -6.82
C SER A 11 -15.87 1.09 -6.20
N ALA A 12 -16.81 0.31 -6.74
CA ALA A 12 -17.36 -0.86 -6.06
C ALA A 12 -16.31 -1.88 -5.57
N ASP A 13 -15.07 -1.80 -6.07
CA ASP A 13 -13.96 -2.67 -5.71
C ASP A 13 -12.78 -2.00 -4.97
N SER A 14 -12.91 -0.74 -4.54
CA SER A 14 -11.85 -0.08 -3.79
C SER A 14 -11.80 -0.50 -2.31
N LEU A 15 -10.60 -0.49 -1.73
CA LEU A 15 -10.28 -0.98 -0.40
C LEU A 15 -9.89 0.19 0.52
N LEU A 16 -10.72 0.49 1.52
CA LEU A 16 -10.48 1.54 2.51
C LEU A 16 -9.81 0.98 3.77
N ILE A 17 -8.61 1.46 4.10
CA ILE A 17 -7.88 1.07 5.33
C ILE A 17 -7.45 2.33 6.08
N GLY A 18 -7.96 2.53 7.30
CA GLY A 18 -7.57 3.66 8.14
C GLY A 18 -7.80 5.04 7.51
N GLY A 19 -8.79 5.17 6.63
CA GLY A 19 -9.07 6.41 5.88
C GLY A 19 -8.30 6.56 4.56
N VAL A 20 -7.41 5.61 4.22
CA VAL A 20 -6.70 5.57 2.94
C VAL A 20 -7.45 4.70 1.95
N ASN A 21 -7.83 5.26 0.80
CA ASN A 21 -8.48 4.51 -0.27
C ASN A 21 -7.45 3.89 -1.21
N LEU A 22 -7.52 2.58 -1.40
CA LEU A 22 -6.64 1.78 -2.26
C LEU A 22 -7.47 1.20 -3.42
N HIS A 23 -6.98 1.35 -4.63
CA HIS A 23 -7.57 0.74 -5.83
C HIS A 23 -7.04 -0.68 -6.07
N SER A 24 -5.84 -0.99 -5.57
CA SER A 24 -5.21 -2.30 -5.67
C SER A 24 -5.38 -3.11 -4.39
N ARG A 25 -5.86 -4.35 -4.53
CA ARG A 25 -5.96 -5.35 -3.44
C ARG A 25 -4.71 -6.22 -3.30
N LEU A 26 -3.68 -5.98 -4.12
CA LEU A 26 -2.44 -6.72 -4.08
C LEU A 26 -1.43 -6.01 -3.17
N PHE A 27 -1.07 -6.65 -2.06
CA PHE A 27 -0.03 -6.13 -1.16
C PHE A 27 1.26 -6.93 -1.38
N VAL A 28 2.38 -6.22 -1.48
CA VAL A 28 3.68 -6.82 -1.79
C VAL A 28 4.56 -6.88 -0.53
N GLY A 29 5.22 -8.01 -0.30
CA GLY A 29 6.23 -8.13 0.75
C GLY A 29 7.65 -8.04 0.19
N THR A 30 8.56 -7.37 0.88
CA THR A 30 9.97 -7.22 0.42
C THR A 30 10.92 -8.30 0.96
N GLY A 31 10.43 -9.34 1.64
CA GLY A 31 11.29 -10.28 2.38
C GLY A 31 12.23 -11.13 1.51
N LYS A 32 12.01 -11.22 0.19
CA LYS A 32 12.81 -12.03 -0.75
C LYS A 32 13.40 -11.22 -1.91
N PHE A 33 13.32 -9.89 -1.86
CA PHE A 33 13.89 -9.08 -2.92
C PHE A 33 15.42 -9.05 -2.80
N SER A 34 16.11 -9.18 -3.93
CA SER A 34 17.56 -9.21 -4.00
C SER A 34 18.20 -7.88 -3.60
N SER A 35 17.49 -6.77 -3.80
CA SER A 35 17.88 -5.43 -3.37
C SER A 35 16.64 -4.56 -3.13
N HIS A 36 16.81 -3.44 -2.41
CA HIS A 36 15.73 -2.45 -2.24
C HIS A 36 15.44 -1.65 -3.51
N GLU A 37 16.40 -1.59 -4.44
CA GLU A 37 16.30 -0.84 -5.69
C GLU A 37 15.28 -1.43 -6.66
N ILE A 38 14.93 -2.71 -6.51
CA ILE A 38 13.91 -3.36 -7.35
C ILE A 38 12.48 -2.99 -6.93
N VAL A 39 12.28 -2.46 -5.72
CA VAL A 39 10.95 -2.18 -5.16
C VAL A 39 10.11 -1.27 -6.08
N PRO A 40 10.62 -0.13 -6.59
CA PRO A 40 9.86 0.73 -7.49
C PRO A 40 9.39 0.00 -8.76
N GLN A 41 10.27 -0.80 -9.37
CA GLN A 41 9.96 -1.56 -10.59
C GLN A 41 8.89 -2.61 -10.32
N VAL A 42 8.94 -3.28 -9.17
CA VAL A 42 7.92 -4.26 -8.76
C VAL A 42 6.58 -3.57 -8.50
N LEU A 43 6.56 -2.40 -7.85
CA LEU A 43 5.33 -1.66 -7.59
C LEU A 43 4.68 -1.20 -8.89
N GLU A 44 5.45 -0.66 -9.84
CA GLU A 44 4.94 -0.30 -11.16
C GLU A 44 4.41 -1.52 -11.93
N ALA A 45 5.18 -2.60 -11.99
CA ALA A 45 4.79 -3.79 -12.74
C ALA A 45 3.58 -4.53 -12.14
N SER A 46 3.45 -4.52 -10.81
CA SER A 46 2.35 -5.21 -10.10
C SER A 46 1.10 -4.34 -9.90
N GLY A 47 1.20 -3.02 -10.08
CA GLY A 47 0.15 -2.08 -9.72
C GLY A 47 -0.17 -2.08 -8.21
N SER A 48 0.74 -2.59 -7.38
CA SER A 48 0.56 -2.58 -5.93
C SER A 48 0.77 -1.18 -5.38
N GLN A 49 -0.12 -0.77 -4.48
CA GLN A 49 -0.04 0.52 -3.80
C GLN A 49 0.51 0.39 -2.37
N VAL A 50 0.77 -0.84 -1.91
CA VAL A 50 1.18 -1.11 -0.53
C VAL A 50 2.29 -2.14 -0.51
N VAL A 51 3.38 -1.79 0.17
CA VAL A 51 4.50 -2.69 0.43
C VAL A 51 4.68 -2.90 1.93
N THR A 52 5.05 -4.12 2.33
CA THR A 52 5.36 -4.48 3.72
C THR A 52 6.85 -4.72 3.90
N MET A 53 7.39 -4.26 5.04
CA MET A 53 8.78 -4.45 5.42
C MET A 53 8.86 -5.02 6.84
N ALA A 54 9.76 -5.98 7.04
CA ALA A 54 10.05 -6.51 8.36
C ALA A 54 11.05 -5.59 9.07
N LEU A 55 10.58 -4.82 10.05
CA LEU A 55 11.44 -4.02 10.91
C LEU A 55 12.19 -4.94 11.88
N ARG A 56 13.49 -4.67 12.05
CA ARG A 56 14.35 -5.36 13.04
C ARG A 56 14.84 -4.33 14.03
N ARG A 57 15.04 -4.75 15.28
CA ARG A 57 15.67 -3.92 16.29
C ARG A 57 17.12 -3.67 15.88
N VAL A 58 17.56 -2.43 16.04
CA VAL A 58 18.98 -2.09 16.02
C VAL A 58 19.45 -2.22 17.46
N ASP A 59 20.48 -3.04 17.70
CA ASP A 59 21.09 -3.20 19.02
C ASP A 59 21.80 -1.92 19.46
#